data_AF-A0A445G2G1-F1
#
_entry.id   AF-A0A445G2G1-F1
#
_cell.length_a   1.000
_cell.length_b   1.000
_cell.length_c   1.000
_cell.angle_alpha   90.00
_cell.angle_beta   90.00
_cell.angle_gamma   90.00
#
_symmetry.space_group_name_H-M   'P 1'
#
loop_
_entity.id
_entity.type
_entity.pdbx_description
1 polymer ?
#
loop_
_entity_poly.entity_id
_entity_poly.type
_entity_poly.pdbx_seq_one_letter_code
_entity_poly.pdbx_strand_id
1 'polypeptide(L)'
;QALRCILDSPLNKAGMVGAIYVKIDQGGMFEVKPHVQLPQTCSRFCGVIMDLLQKSLVRAKHTNEVLLHVVEEPITHHLPVNSYTVVGLYCFKLLNIFGIIFILSCCGF
;
A
#
# COMPACT_ATOMS: atom_id res chain seq x y z
N GLN A 1 -10.15 2.61 6.39
CA GLN A 1 -9.76 2.61 7.82
C GLN A 1 -8.58 1.68 8.10
N ALA A 2 -8.60 0.41 7.68
CA ALA A 2 -7.49 -0.54 7.89
C ALA A 2 -6.12 -0.02 7.43
N LEU A 3 -6.01 0.51 6.21
CA LEU A 3 -4.74 1.00 5.66
C LEU A 3 -4.12 2.14 6.50
N ARG A 4 -4.97 3.03 7.05
CA ARG A 4 -4.53 4.09 7.96
C ARG A 4 -4.00 3.51 9.27
N CYS A 5 -4.69 2.51 9.86
CA CYS A 5 -4.24 1.87 11.09
C CYS A 5 -2.85 1.22 10.95
N ILE A 6 -2.52 0.68 9.77
CA ILE A 6 -1.20 0.10 9.49
C ILE A 6 -0.14 1.19 9.37
N LEU A 7 -0.45 2.29 8.68
CA LEU A 7 0.46 3.45 8.60
C LEU A 7 0.67 4.15 9.95
N ASP A 8 -0.35 4.14 10.81
CA ASP A 8 -0.27 4.68 12.17
C ASP A 8 0.36 3.71 13.19
N SER A 9 0.64 2.46 12.78
CA SER A 9 1.21 1.45 13.65
C SER A 9 2.63 1.82 14.11
N PRO A 10 3.03 1.40 15.33
CA PRO A 10 4.39 1.63 15.82
C PRO A 10 5.47 1.02 14.91
N LEU A 11 5.14 -0.06 14.17
CA LEU A 11 6.06 -0.68 13.19
C LEU A 11 6.37 0.27 12.03
N ASN A 12 5.35 0.94 11.49
CA ASN A 12 5.54 1.91 10.41
C ASN A 12 6.27 3.17 10.92
N LYS A 13 5.92 3.64 12.12
CA LYS A 13 6.59 4.79 12.78
C LYS A 13 8.05 4.52 13.11
N ALA A 14 8.41 3.26 13.38
CA ALA A 14 9.78 2.82 13.57
C ALA A 14 10.57 2.66 12.24
N GLY A 15 9.94 2.89 11.08
CA GLY A 15 10.58 2.75 9.77
C GLY A 15 10.88 1.30 9.38
N MET A 16 10.31 0.32 10.08
CA MET A 16 10.52 -1.10 9.79
C MET A 16 9.68 -1.61 8.62
N VAL A 17 8.66 -0.84 8.21
CA VAL A 17 7.82 -1.17 7.06
C VAL A 17 8.43 -0.54 5.81
N GLY A 18 8.99 -1.35 4.91
CA GLY A 18 9.60 -0.86 3.67
C GLY A 18 8.57 -0.55 2.58
N ALA A 19 7.56 -1.39 2.43
CA ALA A 19 6.47 -1.23 1.47
C ALA A 19 5.21 -1.94 1.97
N ILE A 20 4.06 -1.40 1.58
CA ILE A 20 2.75 -1.99 1.85
C ILE A 20 2.12 -2.32 0.50
N TYR A 21 1.80 -3.58 0.25
CA TYR A 21 1.09 -3.95 -0.96
C TYR A 21 -0.37 -4.25 -0.66
N VAL A 22 -1.26 -3.79 -1.53
CA VAL A 22 -2.70 -4.01 -1.43
C VAL A 22 -3.19 -4.66 -2.72
N LYS A 23 -3.82 -5.83 -2.56
CA LYS A 23 -4.50 -6.52 -3.66
C LYS A 23 -5.96 -6.11 -3.73
N ILE A 24 -6.44 -5.78 -4.93
CA ILE A 24 -7.87 -5.56 -5.22
C ILE A 24 -8.45 -6.81 -5.88
N ASP A 25 -9.76 -7.02 -5.69
CA ASP A 25 -10.49 -8.17 -6.24
C ASP A 25 -10.45 -8.24 -7.77
N GLN A 26 -10.36 -7.08 -8.42
CA GLN A 26 -10.27 -6.95 -9.88
C GLN A 26 -8.89 -7.35 -10.47
N GLY A 27 -8.06 -8.07 -9.71
CA GLY A 27 -6.76 -8.57 -10.18
C GLY A 27 -5.63 -7.54 -10.22
N GLY A 28 -5.91 -6.29 -9.85
CA GLY A 28 -4.87 -5.28 -9.67
C GLY A 28 -4.17 -5.41 -8.31
N MET A 29 -2.90 -5.05 -8.27
CA MET A 29 -2.15 -4.91 -7.04
C MET A 29 -1.44 -3.56 -7.08
N PHE A 30 -1.39 -2.87 -5.95
CA PHE A 30 -0.65 -1.61 -5.89
C PHE A 30 0.21 -1.55 -4.64
N GLU A 31 1.40 -0.99 -4.83
CA GLU A 31 2.34 -0.67 -3.78
C GLU A 31 2.02 0.72 -3.22
N VAL A 32 2.06 0.83 -1.90
CA VAL A 32 1.91 2.06 -1.14
C VAL A 32 3.19 2.29 -0.34
N LYS A 33 3.80 3.46 -0.52
CA LYS A 33 4.98 3.84 0.28
C LYS A 33 4.58 4.15 1.74
N PRO A 34 5.38 3.74 2.73
CA PRO A 34 5.10 3.96 4.16
C PRO A 34 5.07 5.45 4.56
N HIS A 35 5.74 6.31 3.79
CA HIS A 35 5.74 7.77 3.97
C HIS A 35 4.43 8.43 3.53
N VAL A 36 3.54 7.71 2.83
CA VAL A 36 2.26 8.25 2.39
C VAL A 36 1.36 8.50 3.59
N GLN A 37 0.98 9.77 3.77
CA GLN A 37 -0.14 10.12 4.63
C GLN A 37 -1.43 10.06 3.81
N LEU A 38 -2.24 9.03 4.05
CA LEU A 38 -3.51 8.88 3.36
C LEU A 38 -4.52 9.92 3.83
N PRO A 39 -5.32 10.50 2.90
CA PRO A 39 -6.42 11.38 3.27
C PRO A 39 -7.39 10.69 4.25
N GLN A 40 -7.80 11.42 5.30
CA GLN A 40 -8.76 10.89 6.30
C GLN A 40 -10.17 10.73 5.74
N THR A 41 -10.51 11.40 4.64
CA THR A 41 -11.84 11.37 4.03
C THR A 41 -11.90 10.38 2.88
N CYS A 42 -12.97 9.58 2.84
CA CYS A 42 -13.20 8.60 1.78
C CYS A 42 -13.26 9.27 0.41
N SER A 43 -13.87 10.44 0.27
CA SER A 43 -14.01 11.13 -1.03
C SER A 43 -12.66 11.50 -1.66
N ARG A 44 -11.69 11.92 -0.84
CA ARG A 44 -10.33 12.20 -1.32
C ARG A 44 -9.58 10.92 -1.64
N PHE A 45 -9.75 9.89 -0.81
CA PHE A 45 -9.14 8.59 -1.05
C PHE A 45 -9.65 7.95 -2.35
N CYS A 46 -10.96 8.00 -2.62
CA CYS A 46 -11.54 7.53 -3.88
C CYS A 46 -10.93 8.27 -5.09
N GLY A 47 -10.73 9.58 -5.00
CA GLY A 47 -10.06 10.34 -6.06
C GLY A 47 -8.62 9.86 -6.32
N VAL A 48 -7.87 9.51 -5.27
CA VAL A 48 -6.52 8.94 -5.40
C VAL A 48 -6.53 7.56 -6.03
N ILE A 49 -7.46 6.68 -5.63
CA ILE A 49 -7.59 5.34 -6.22
C ILE A 49 -8.07 5.41 -7.68
N MET A 50 -8.97 6.33 -8.02
CA MET A 50 -9.36 6.54 -9.42
C MET A 50 -8.19 7.05 -10.27
N ASP A 51 -7.40 7.98 -9.75
CA ASP A 51 -6.19 8.47 -10.44
C ASP A 51 -5.17 7.33 -10.62
N LEU A 52 -5.02 6.46 -9.61
CA LEU A 52 -4.19 5.26 -9.69
C LEU A 52 -4.67 4.28 -10.77
N LEU A 53 -5.97 4.01 -10.85
CA LEU A 53 -6.53 3.14 -11.88
C LEU A 53 -6.37 3.72 -13.29
N GLN A 54 -6.43 5.05 -13.42
CA GLN A 54 -6.34 5.72 -14.72
C GLN A 54 -4.89 5.92 -15.20
N LYS A 55 -3.94 6.17 -14.29
CA LYS A 55 -2.55 6.52 -14.61
C LYS A 55 -1.51 5.49 -14.19
N SER A 56 -1.94 4.39 -13.56
CA SER A 56 -1.12 3.34 -12.91
C SER A 56 -0.12 3.84 -11.85
N LEU A 57 -0.03 5.14 -11.63
CA LEU A 57 0.98 5.83 -10.83
C LEU A 57 0.34 7.07 -10.19
N VAL A 58 0.53 7.25 -8.89
CA VAL A 58 0.15 8.48 -8.19
C VAL A 58 1.41 9.13 -7.64
N ARG A 59 1.60 10.41 -7.98
CA ARG A 59 2.74 11.21 -7.53
C ARG A 59 2.34 12.23 -6.48
N ALA A 60 3.25 12.53 -5.57
CA ALA A 60 3.11 13.61 -4.62
C ALA A 60 3.05 14.96 -5.36
N LYS A 61 2.08 15.81 -5.01
CA LYS A 61 1.93 17.13 -5.63
C LYS A 61 3.12 18.05 -5.42
N HIS A 62 3.86 17.86 -4.32
CA HIS A 62 4.95 18.74 -3.92
C HIS A 62 6.33 18.21 -4.32
N THR A 63 6.58 16.91 -4.11
CA THR A 63 7.90 16.30 -4.28
C THR A 63 8.04 15.51 -5.58
N ASN A 64 6.98 15.37 -6.39
CA ASN A 64 6.93 14.48 -7.58
C ASN A 64 7.29 13.01 -7.30
N GLU A 65 7.47 12.63 -6.04
CA GLU A 65 7.77 11.27 -5.63
C GLU A 65 6.58 10.36 -5.90
N VAL A 66 6.87 9.13 -6.35
CA VAL A 66 5.83 8.12 -6.58
C VAL A 66 5.36 7.61 -5.22
N LEU A 67 4.10 7.91 -4.89
CA LEU A 67 3.47 7.54 -3.62
C LEU A 67 2.80 6.17 -3.71
N LEU A 68 2.11 5.94 -4.83
CA LEU A 68 1.46 4.68 -5.14
C LEU A 68 1.77 4.29 -6.58
N HIS A 69 1.97 2.99 -6.80
CA HIS A 69 2.22 2.42 -8.12
C HIS A 69 1.52 1.08 -8.25
N VAL A 70 0.86 0.85 -9.38
CA VAL A 70 0.31 -0.47 -9.71
C VAL A 70 1.47 -1.41 -10.03
N VAL A 71 1.54 -2.52 -9.32
CA VAL A 71 2.58 -3.54 -9.50
C VAL A 71 1.92 -4.80 -10.07
N GLU A 72 2.55 -5.38 -11.07
CA GLU A 72 2.10 -6.65 -11.66
C GLU A 72 2.51 -7.82 -10.77
N GLU A 73 1.66 -8.85 -10.69
CA GLU A 73 2.04 -10.10 -10.01
C GLU A 73 3.06 -10.90 -10.86
N PRO A 74 4.05 -11.58 -10.25
CA PRO A 74 4.13 -11.92 -8.82
C PRO A 74 5.07 -11.00 -8.01
N ILE A 75 4.62 -10.63 -6.81
CA ILE A 75 5.40 -9.77 -5.88
C ILE A 75 6.75 -10.36 -5.51
N THR A 76 6.93 -11.68 -5.58
CA THR A 76 8.17 -12.36 -5.19
C THR A 76 9.43 -11.84 -5.89
N HIS A 77 9.30 -11.18 -7.05
CA HIS A 77 10.43 -10.52 -7.72
C HIS A 77 10.81 -9.17 -7.12
N HIS A 78 9.88 -8.51 -6.42
CA HIS A 78 10.10 -7.21 -5.78
C HIS A 78 10.52 -7.35 -4.30
N LEU A 79 10.48 -8.56 -3.75
CA LEU A 79 10.89 -8.84 -2.38
C LEU A 79 12.39 -9.15 -2.31
N PRO A 80 13.17 -8.51 -1.41
CA PRO A 80 14.52 -8.93 -1.12
C PRO A 80 14.52 -10.28 -0.39
N VAL A 81 15.57 -11.08 -0.59
CA VAL A 81 15.71 -12.47 -0.12
C VAL A 81 15.50 -12.70 1.39
N ASN A 82 15.45 -11.64 2.23
CA ASN A 82 15.27 -11.74 3.69
C ASN A 82 14.05 -10.96 4.22
N SER A 83 12.99 -10.82 3.42
CA SER A 83 11.79 -10.12 3.84
C SER A 83 10.79 -11.01 4.57
N TYR A 84 10.24 -10.51 5.68
CA TYR A 84 9.08 -11.12 6.32
C TYR A 84 7.81 -10.60 5.67
N THR A 85 6.95 -11.53 5.27
CA THR A 85 5.63 -11.25 4.75
C THR A 85 4.62 -11.40 5.88
N VAL A 86 4.05 -10.29 6.33
CA VAL A 86 2.85 -10.34 7.19
C VAL A 86 1.65 -10.20 6.28
N VAL A 87 0.73 -11.16 6.33
CA VAL A 87 -0.56 -11.12 5.61
C VAL A 87 -1.67 -10.78 6.58
N GLY A 88 -2.29 -9.61 6.40
CA GLY A 88 -3.54 -9.26 7.07
C GLY A 88 -4.69 -9.27 6.09
N LEU A 89 -5.77 -9.99 6.40
CA LEU A 89 -7.00 -10.00 5.59
C LEU A 89 -7.95 -8.92 6.11
N TYR A 90 -8.23 -7.90 5.29
CA TYR A 90 -9.16 -6.84 5.65
C TYR A 90 -10.24 -6.70 4.58
N CYS A 91 -11.50 -6.85 4.99
CA CYS A 91 -12.64 -6.66 4.11
C CYS A 91 -13.06 -5.18 4.13
N PHE A 92 -12.69 -4.41 3.11
CA PHE A 92 -13.20 -3.05 2.94
C PHE A 92 -14.39 -3.06 1.97
N LYS A 93 -15.60 -3.18 2.54
CA LYS A 93 -16.88 -3.37 1.80
C LYS A 93 -17.22 -2.23 0.81
N LEU A 94 -16.53 -1.09 0.90
CA LEU A 94 -16.76 0.09 0.07
C LEU A 94 -15.97 0.12 -1.24
N LEU A 95 -14.95 -0.74 -1.40
CA LEU A 95 -14.08 -0.75 -2.59
C LEU A 95 -13.87 -2.16 -3.19
N ASN A 96 -14.59 -3.19 -2.73
CA ASN A 96 -14.33 -4.59 -3.10
C ASN A 96 -12.83 -4.95 -3.03
N ILE A 97 -12.16 -4.46 -1.98
CA ILE A 97 -10.76 -4.80 -1.71
C ILE A 97 -10.78 -6.07 -0.85
N PHE A 98 -10.48 -7.23 -1.45
CA PHE A 98 -9.98 -8.41 -0.73
C PHE A 98 -8.51 -8.15 -0.39
N GLY A 99 -8.29 -7.31 0.62
CA GLY A 99 -6.97 -6.78 0.92
C GLY A 99 -6.13 -7.83 1.64
N ILE A 100 -5.30 -8.53 0.87
CA ILE A 100 -4.10 -9.19 1.39
C ILE A 100 -3.05 -8.09 1.52
N ILE A 101 -2.85 -7.61 2.75
CA ILE A 101 -1.83 -6.58 3.00
C ILE A 101 -0.52 -7.28 3.28
N PHE A 102 0.45 -7.18 2.36
CA PHE A 102 1.83 -7.62 2.57
C PHE A 102 2.60 -6.47 3.21
N ILE A 103 2.99 -6.63 4.48
CA ILE A 103 3.95 -5.74 5.14
C ILE A 103 5.32 -6.36 4.95
N LEU A 104 6.23 -5.63 4.29
CA LEU A 104 7.61 -6.05 4.14
C LEU A 104 8.47 -5.46 5.25
N SER A 105 8.84 -6.28 6.22
CA SER A 105 9.85 -5.92 7.21
C SER A 105 11.20 -6.51 6.81
N CYS A 106 12.17 -5.64 6.53
CA CYS A 106 13.57 -6.03 6.50
C CYS A 106 14.03 -6.16 7.95
N CYS A 107 14.15 -7.39 8.45
CA CYS A 107 14.82 -7.61 9.72
C CYS A 107 16.32 -7.40 9.49
N GLY A 108 16.79 -6.28 10.02
CA GLY A 108 18.18 -5.96 10.22
C GLY A 108 18.34 -5.28 11.57
N PHE A 109 17.77 -5.87 12.63
CA PHE A 109 18.18 -5.78 14.03
C PHE A 109 17.37 -6.76 14.89
#